data_AF-A0A963CLN0-F1
#
_entry.id   AF-A0A963CLN0-F1
#
_cell.length_a   1.000
_cell.length_b   1.000
_cell.length_c   1.000
_cell.angle_alpha   90.00
_cell.angle_beta   90.00
_cell.angle_gamma   90.00
#
_symmetry.space_group_name_H-M   'P 1'
#
loop_
_entity.id
_entity.type
_entity.pdbx_description
1 polymer ?
#
loop_
_entity_poly.entity_id
_entity_poly.type
_entity_poly.pdbx_seq_one_letter_code
_entity_poly.pdbx_strand_id
1 'polypeptide(L)'
;MKTVVLFIALLLAVPQIFAANDEQRWQELIRESHNLHQKQQYDTAGDKAREALRLAERRFGAGDTRVTKSLKQLAYVYSYQRRYAESIPLLRRALRIIEANYGPNHPEVAGALSSLALHLGNHKEREEAEQLYLRAVSIRERAQGPEHLDLAYDLMALARYAELKKAYPAAESLHIRALKIRLKHLKPDHGWIAESWSALARLYLEMERYEDAVAAQSRAVAIKITRLGAQHQSTKGYQATLKRMQAELARHTAAEAGSTAPESLNKHPLVKPGPAARTPDPSAPAVPRDGTPTQVDVASAQPYATENARTDLMPNDDLDFNRITGTHGGLNLRIGFFELLFFLCTALVLWRAFRRARKNVVHGSGFDAVQDMDGARRKKR
;
A
#
# COMPACT_ATOMS: atom_id res chain seq x y z
N MET A 1 -38.74 -38.27 1.12
CA MET A 1 -38.09 -37.22 1.92
C MET A 1 -36.59 -37.08 1.66
N LYS A 2 -35.75 -38.12 1.75
CA LYS A 2 -34.29 -38.00 1.56
C LYS A 2 -33.85 -37.48 0.18
N THR A 3 -34.54 -37.86 -0.89
CA THR A 3 -34.28 -37.37 -2.26
C THR A 3 -34.65 -35.91 -2.46
N VAL A 4 -35.76 -35.46 -1.86
CA VAL A 4 -36.21 -34.06 -1.91
C VAL A 4 -35.26 -33.13 -1.15
N VAL A 5 -34.78 -33.56 0.02
CA VAL A 5 -33.76 -32.81 0.79
C VAL A 5 -32.43 -32.71 0.03
N LEU A 6 -32.01 -33.77 -0.66
CA LEU A 6 -30.80 -33.75 -1.49
C LEU A 6 -30.95 -32.83 -2.71
N PHE A 7 -32.12 -32.80 -3.33
CA PHE A 7 -32.41 -31.96 -4.50
C PHE A 7 -32.49 -30.48 -4.13
N ILE A 8 -33.10 -30.15 -2.98
CA ILE A 8 -33.11 -28.79 -2.42
C ILE A 8 -31.70 -28.37 -2.02
N ALA A 9 -30.91 -29.25 -1.38
CA ALA A 9 -29.51 -28.96 -1.06
C ALA A 9 -28.66 -28.73 -2.32
N LEU A 10 -28.87 -29.49 -3.40
CA LEU A 10 -28.18 -29.29 -4.67
C LEU A 10 -28.59 -27.97 -5.34
N LEU A 11 -29.90 -27.66 -5.36
CA LEU A 11 -30.43 -26.40 -5.88
C LEU A 11 -29.91 -25.17 -5.12
N LEU A 12 -29.72 -25.28 -3.80
CA LEU A 12 -29.15 -24.21 -2.98
C LEU A 12 -27.61 -24.11 -3.12
N ALA A 13 -26.94 -25.22 -3.46
CA ALA A 13 -25.48 -25.25 -3.66
C ALA A 13 -25.03 -24.68 -5.01
N VAL A 14 -25.82 -24.86 -6.08
CA VAL A 14 -25.46 -24.42 -7.44
C VAL A 14 -25.18 -22.90 -7.53
N PRO A 15 -26.01 -21.99 -6.98
CA PRO A 15 -25.72 -20.55 -6.97
C PRO A 15 -24.43 -20.19 -6.22
N GLN A 16 -24.12 -20.91 -5.13
CA GLN A 16 -22.90 -20.69 -4.33
C GLN A 16 -21.63 -21.07 -5.11
N ILE A 17 -21.68 -22.14 -5.92
CA ILE A 17 -20.57 -22.56 -6.78
C ILE A 17 -20.29 -21.50 -7.87
N PHE A 18 -21.34 -20.95 -8.48
CA PHE A 18 -21.17 -19.88 -9.49
C PHE A 18 -20.65 -18.56 -8.88
N ALA A 19 -21.13 -18.17 -7.69
CA ALA A 19 -20.64 -16.98 -6.99
C ALA A 19 -19.16 -17.13 -6.57
N ALA A 20 -18.76 -18.32 -6.10
CA ALA A 20 -17.36 -18.62 -5.79
C ALA A 20 -16.47 -18.55 -7.04
N ASN A 21 -16.98 -18.99 -8.20
CA ASN A 21 -16.27 -18.92 -9.46
C ASN A 21 -16.13 -17.46 -9.97
N ASP A 22 -17.15 -16.63 -9.83
CA ASP A 22 -17.09 -15.21 -10.21
C ASP A 22 -16.07 -14.43 -9.35
N GLU A 23 -16.02 -14.69 -8.04
CA GLU A 23 -15.03 -14.10 -7.12
C GLU A 23 -13.61 -14.51 -7.50
N GLN A 24 -13.37 -15.81 -7.70
CA GLN A 24 -12.06 -16.32 -8.10
C GLN A 24 -11.60 -15.70 -9.42
N ARG A 25 -12.50 -15.60 -10.41
CA ARG A 25 -12.20 -14.99 -11.69
C ARG A 25 -11.88 -13.51 -11.55
N TRP A 26 -12.62 -12.77 -10.74
CA TRP A 26 -12.35 -11.37 -10.47
C TRP A 26 -10.97 -11.16 -9.82
N GLN A 27 -10.64 -11.96 -8.81
CA GLN A 27 -9.33 -11.94 -8.14
C GLN A 27 -8.18 -12.23 -9.12
N GLU A 28 -8.37 -13.19 -10.02
CA GLU A 28 -7.40 -13.51 -11.06
C GLU A 28 -7.16 -12.32 -11.99
N LEU A 29 -8.20 -11.65 -12.48
CA LEU A 29 -8.07 -10.48 -13.35
C LEU A 29 -7.33 -9.32 -12.67
N ILE A 30 -7.60 -9.07 -11.38
CA ILE A 30 -6.87 -8.06 -10.60
C ILE A 30 -5.39 -8.44 -10.46
N ARG A 31 -5.10 -9.70 -10.15
CA ARG A 31 -3.74 -10.21 -10.03
C ARG A 31 -2.98 -10.14 -11.35
N GLU A 32 -3.61 -10.53 -12.46
CA GLU A 32 -3.04 -10.41 -13.80
C GLU A 32 -2.73 -8.95 -14.13
N SER A 33 -3.68 -8.04 -13.89
CA SER A 33 -3.45 -6.60 -14.08
C SER A 33 -2.24 -6.10 -13.30
N HIS A 34 -2.11 -6.51 -12.03
CA HIS A 34 -0.96 -6.15 -11.21
C HIS A 34 0.35 -6.71 -11.76
N ASN A 35 0.39 -8.01 -12.09
CA ASN A 35 1.59 -8.65 -12.62
C ASN A 35 2.04 -8.04 -13.96
N LEU A 36 1.10 -7.73 -14.84
CA LEU A 36 1.36 -7.05 -16.11
C LEU A 36 1.88 -5.63 -15.89
N HIS A 37 1.32 -4.92 -14.91
CA HIS A 37 1.81 -3.61 -14.51
C HIS A 37 3.27 -3.66 -14.04
N GLN A 38 3.64 -4.62 -13.19
CA GLN A 38 5.03 -4.78 -12.73
C GLN A 38 6.00 -5.08 -13.89
N LYS A 39 5.52 -5.77 -14.92
CA LYS A 39 6.26 -6.00 -16.17
C LYS A 39 6.23 -4.80 -17.13
N GLN A 40 5.70 -3.65 -16.70
CA GLN A 40 5.53 -2.42 -17.49
C GLN A 40 4.65 -2.60 -18.73
N GLN A 41 3.81 -3.64 -18.75
CA GLN A 41 2.86 -3.91 -19.83
C GLN A 41 1.54 -3.19 -19.52
N TYR A 42 1.56 -1.86 -19.57
CA TYR A 42 0.49 -1.04 -19.01
C TYR A 42 -0.84 -1.14 -19.78
N ASP A 43 -0.81 -1.32 -21.10
CA ASP A 43 -2.04 -1.42 -21.90
C ASP A 43 -2.83 -2.69 -21.56
N THR A 44 -2.14 -3.84 -21.55
CA THR A 44 -2.74 -5.13 -21.19
C THR A 44 -3.12 -5.18 -19.71
N ALA A 45 -2.33 -4.56 -18.82
CA ALA A 45 -2.73 -4.38 -17.42
C ALA A 45 -4.05 -3.60 -17.30
N GLY A 46 -4.22 -2.57 -18.11
CA GLY A 46 -5.45 -1.77 -18.19
C GLY A 46 -6.63 -2.57 -18.72
N ASP A 47 -6.42 -3.43 -19.72
CA ASP A 47 -7.47 -4.33 -20.23
C ASP A 47 -7.98 -5.28 -19.15
N LYS A 48 -7.07 -5.90 -18.39
CA LYS A 48 -7.44 -6.80 -17.29
C LYS A 48 -8.18 -6.07 -16.16
N ALA A 49 -7.75 -4.86 -15.81
CA ALA A 49 -8.45 -4.04 -14.83
C ALA A 49 -9.87 -3.64 -15.31
N ARG A 50 -10.04 -3.32 -16.60
CA ARG A 50 -11.36 -3.06 -17.20
C ARG A 50 -12.25 -4.30 -17.23
N GLU A 51 -11.69 -5.46 -17.54
CA GLU A 51 -12.41 -6.74 -17.49
C GLU A 51 -12.89 -7.03 -16.05
N ALA A 52 -12.01 -6.86 -15.06
CA ALA A 52 -12.35 -7.02 -13.65
C ALA A 52 -13.46 -6.06 -13.21
N LEU A 53 -13.38 -4.79 -13.63
CA LEU A 53 -14.41 -3.78 -13.33
C LEU A 53 -15.78 -4.20 -13.89
N ARG A 54 -15.84 -4.57 -15.17
CA ARG A 54 -17.09 -5.00 -15.81
C ARG A 54 -17.65 -6.27 -15.17
N LEU A 55 -16.79 -7.22 -14.79
CA LEU A 55 -17.21 -8.42 -14.07
C LEU A 55 -17.82 -8.05 -12.72
N ALA A 56 -17.15 -7.17 -11.97
CA ALA A 56 -17.61 -6.76 -10.64
C ALA A 56 -18.95 -6.04 -10.70
N GLU A 57 -19.12 -5.09 -11.63
CA GLU A 57 -20.38 -4.37 -11.81
C GLU A 57 -21.54 -5.31 -12.15
N ARG A 58 -21.32 -6.29 -13.02
CA ARG A 58 -22.37 -7.22 -13.46
C ARG A 58 -22.73 -8.27 -12.42
N ARG A 59 -21.75 -8.77 -11.67
CA ARG A 59 -21.94 -9.94 -10.77
C ARG A 59 -22.19 -9.57 -9.32
N PHE A 60 -21.64 -8.45 -8.87
CA PHE A 60 -21.65 -8.06 -7.47
C PHE A 60 -22.43 -6.76 -7.21
N GLY A 61 -22.63 -5.95 -8.26
CA GLY A 61 -23.37 -4.71 -8.20
C GLY A 61 -22.47 -3.47 -8.14
N ALA A 62 -23.00 -2.34 -8.60
CA ALA A 62 -22.24 -1.11 -8.81
C ALA A 62 -21.67 -0.47 -7.53
N GLY A 63 -22.23 -0.79 -6.36
CA GLY A 63 -21.79 -0.32 -5.05
C GLY A 63 -20.83 -1.27 -4.32
N ASP A 64 -20.45 -2.40 -4.92
CA ASP A 64 -19.61 -3.39 -4.25
C ASP A 64 -18.14 -2.93 -4.12
N THR A 65 -17.47 -3.33 -3.03
CA THR A 65 -16.04 -3.06 -2.80
C THR A 65 -15.12 -3.59 -3.90
N ARG A 66 -15.52 -4.60 -4.65
CA ARG A 66 -14.79 -5.14 -5.80
C ARG A 66 -14.76 -4.15 -6.96
N VAL A 67 -15.83 -3.38 -7.15
CA VAL A 67 -15.86 -2.26 -8.09
C VAL A 67 -14.83 -1.21 -7.70
N THR A 68 -14.74 -0.86 -6.41
CA THR A 68 -13.78 0.15 -5.94
C THR A 68 -12.34 -0.32 -6.10
N LYS A 69 -12.05 -1.58 -5.81
CA LYS A 69 -10.74 -2.21 -6.05
C LYS A 69 -10.36 -2.21 -7.54
N SER A 70 -11.29 -2.59 -8.43
CA SER A 70 -11.05 -2.54 -9.88
C SER A 70 -10.84 -1.11 -10.41
N LEU A 71 -11.62 -0.14 -9.92
CA LEU A 71 -11.46 1.28 -10.27
C LEU A 71 -10.09 1.81 -9.84
N LYS A 72 -9.66 1.52 -8.61
CA LYS A 72 -8.34 1.92 -8.08
C LYS A 72 -7.21 1.30 -8.89
N GLN A 73 -7.32 0.02 -9.24
CA GLN A 73 -6.31 -0.66 -10.07
C GLN A 73 -6.21 -0.05 -11.47
N LEU A 74 -7.34 0.22 -12.12
CA LEU A 74 -7.34 0.87 -13.44
C LEU A 74 -6.77 2.29 -13.36
N ALA A 75 -7.14 3.05 -12.33
CA ALA A 75 -6.61 4.38 -12.07
C ALA A 75 -5.08 4.35 -11.88
N TYR A 76 -4.57 3.36 -11.15
CA TYR A 76 -3.14 3.15 -10.94
C TYR A 76 -2.39 2.91 -12.25
N VAL A 77 -2.91 2.00 -13.10
CA VAL A 77 -2.35 1.75 -14.44
C VAL A 77 -2.29 3.04 -15.28
N TYR A 78 -3.36 3.85 -15.29
CA TYR A 78 -3.36 5.12 -16.01
C TYR A 78 -2.36 6.13 -15.44
N SER A 79 -2.16 6.16 -14.12
CA SER A 79 -1.22 7.10 -13.50
C SER A 79 0.24 6.86 -13.90
N TYR A 80 0.64 5.59 -14.08
CA TYR A 80 1.98 5.24 -14.56
C TYR A 80 2.20 5.65 -16.02
N GLN A 81 1.14 5.65 -16.81
CA GLN A 81 1.14 6.21 -18.17
C GLN A 81 1.00 7.74 -18.19
N ARG A 82 1.00 8.42 -17.03
CA ARG A 82 0.75 9.86 -16.86
C ARG A 82 -0.63 10.32 -17.36
N ARG A 83 -1.58 9.39 -17.49
CA ARG A 83 -2.96 9.62 -17.92
C ARG A 83 -3.84 10.03 -16.74
N TYR A 84 -3.48 11.11 -16.06
CA TYR A 84 -4.16 11.54 -14.82
C TYR A 84 -5.61 11.96 -15.05
N ALA A 85 -5.92 12.60 -16.18
CA ALA A 85 -7.28 13.00 -16.54
C ALA A 85 -8.26 11.82 -16.64
N GLU A 86 -7.78 10.63 -17.00
CA GLU A 86 -8.59 9.40 -17.05
C GLU A 86 -8.64 8.69 -15.70
N SER A 87 -7.62 8.89 -14.87
CA SER A 87 -7.46 8.25 -13.57
C SER A 87 -8.31 8.90 -12.47
N ILE A 88 -8.33 10.25 -12.42
CA ILE A 88 -9.07 11.05 -11.44
C ILE A 88 -10.58 10.70 -11.38
N PRO A 89 -11.35 10.63 -12.49
CA PRO A 89 -12.77 10.31 -12.42
C PRO A 89 -13.05 8.91 -11.87
N LEU A 90 -12.15 7.94 -12.10
CA LEU A 90 -12.24 6.60 -11.54
C LEU A 90 -12.08 6.62 -10.01
N LEU A 91 -11.10 7.37 -9.51
CA LEU A 91 -10.86 7.52 -8.07
C LEU A 91 -11.98 8.30 -7.38
N ARG A 92 -12.52 9.35 -8.01
CA ARG A 92 -13.72 10.04 -7.50
C ARG A 92 -14.92 9.09 -7.39
N ARG A 93 -15.11 8.21 -8.37
CA ARG A 93 -16.17 7.19 -8.32
C ARG A 93 -15.91 6.18 -7.21
N ALA A 94 -14.67 5.69 -7.07
CA ALA A 94 -14.31 4.76 -6.00
C ALA A 94 -14.54 5.39 -4.62
N LEU A 95 -14.17 6.65 -4.42
CA LEU A 95 -14.40 7.40 -3.18
C LEU A 95 -15.89 7.46 -2.83
N ARG A 96 -16.77 7.80 -3.78
CA ARG A 96 -18.22 7.83 -3.53
C ARG A 96 -18.79 6.49 -3.07
N ILE A 97 -18.34 5.39 -3.68
CA ILE A 97 -18.79 4.05 -3.30
C ILE A 97 -18.28 3.69 -1.88
N ILE A 98 -17.01 4.00 -1.58
CA ILE A 98 -16.43 3.74 -0.26
C ILE A 98 -17.14 4.59 0.82
N GLU A 99 -17.41 5.87 0.55
CA GLU A 99 -18.16 6.74 1.46
C GLU A 99 -19.58 6.22 1.70
N ALA A 100 -20.26 5.71 0.67
CA ALA A 100 -21.59 5.13 0.81
C ALA A 100 -21.59 3.84 1.65
N ASN A 101 -20.56 3.00 1.51
CA ASN A 101 -20.49 1.70 2.19
C ASN A 101 -20.05 1.81 3.65
N TYR A 102 -19.12 2.72 3.95
CA TYR A 102 -18.48 2.78 5.26
C TYR A 102 -18.82 4.05 6.06
N GLY A 103 -19.38 5.06 5.41
CA GLY A 103 -19.60 6.39 5.98
C GLY A 103 -18.36 7.30 5.85
N PRO A 104 -18.56 8.64 5.87
CA PRO A 104 -17.55 9.63 5.45
C PRO A 104 -16.33 9.78 6.39
N ASN A 105 -16.38 9.18 7.59
CA ASN A 105 -15.33 9.24 8.61
C ASN A 105 -14.62 7.89 8.82
N HIS A 106 -14.82 6.91 7.94
CA HIS A 106 -14.19 5.59 8.07
C HIS A 106 -12.74 5.59 7.57
N PRO A 107 -11.81 4.82 8.17
CA PRO A 107 -10.42 4.72 7.71
C PRO A 107 -10.26 4.38 6.21
N GLU A 108 -11.14 3.55 5.65
CA GLU A 108 -11.13 3.24 4.20
C GLU A 108 -11.39 4.48 3.33
N VAL A 109 -12.20 5.44 3.80
CA VAL A 109 -12.39 6.73 3.11
C VAL A 109 -11.08 7.51 3.12
N ALA A 110 -10.32 7.51 4.21
CA ALA A 110 -9.02 8.16 4.25
C ALA A 110 -8.06 7.59 3.19
N GLY A 111 -7.99 6.25 3.06
CA GLY A 111 -7.19 5.62 2.01
C GLY A 111 -7.60 6.03 0.59
N ALA A 112 -8.90 6.17 0.33
CA ALA A 112 -9.42 6.62 -0.96
C ALA A 112 -9.10 8.11 -1.21
N LEU A 113 -9.23 8.97 -0.20
CA LEU A 113 -8.89 10.38 -0.25
C LEU A 113 -7.40 10.59 -0.58
N SER A 114 -6.50 9.90 0.14
CA SER A 114 -5.05 9.96 -0.13
C SER A 114 -4.71 9.54 -1.56
N SER A 115 -5.36 8.48 -2.07
CA SER A 115 -5.13 8.00 -3.44
C SER A 115 -5.56 9.05 -4.48
N LEU A 116 -6.74 9.65 -4.30
CA LEU A 116 -7.23 10.72 -5.19
C LEU A 116 -6.33 11.96 -5.12
N ALA A 117 -5.92 12.35 -3.91
CA ALA A 117 -5.05 13.49 -3.67
C ALA A 117 -3.68 13.35 -4.37
N LEU A 118 -3.09 12.16 -4.35
CA LEU A 118 -1.85 11.87 -5.08
C LEU A 118 -2.01 12.15 -6.58
N HIS A 119 -3.10 11.69 -7.18
CA HIS A 119 -3.34 11.82 -8.61
C HIS A 119 -3.65 13.27 -9.01
N LEU A 120 -4.42 13.99 -8.20
CA LEU A 120 -4.69 15.42 -8.38
C LEU A 120 -3.40 16.26 -8.29
N GLY A 121 -2.56 15.99 -7.28
CA GLY A 121 -1.27 16.67 -7.13
C GLY A 121 -0.35 16.45 -8.33
N ASN A 122 -0.34 15.24 -8.91
CA ASN A 122 0.39 14.95 -10.14
C ASN A 122 -0.23 15.60 -11.39
N HIS A 123 -1.54 15.86 -11.38
CA HIS A 123 -2.24 16.63 -12.41
C HIS A 123 -2.18 18.16 -12.20
N LYS A 124 -1.39 18.64 -11.22
CA LYS A 124 -1.23 20.05 -10.85
C LYS A 124 -2.45 20.70 -10.18
N GLU A 125 -3.44 19.90 -9.75
CA GLU A 125 -4.56 20.35 -8.91
C GLU A 125 -4.15 20.27 -7.43
N ARG A 126 -3.24 21.17 -7.00
CA ARG A 126 -2.54 21.07 -5.72
C ARG A 126 -3.42 21.42 -4.53
N GLU A 127 -4.28 22.43 -4.68
CA GLU A 127 -5.14 22.94 -3.62
C GLU A 127 -6.18 21.89 -3.23
N GLU A 128 -6.83 21.25 -4.21
CA GLU A 128 -7.77 20.16 -3.93
C GLU A 128 -7.05 18.96 -3.30
N ALA A 129 -5.89 18.57 -3.82
CA ALA A 129 -5.10 17.48 -3.26
C ALA A 129 -4.73 17.72 -1.79
N GLU A 130 -4.28 18.92 -1.44
CA GLU A 130 -3.96 19.29 -0.05
C GLU A 130 -5.19 19.15 0.87
N GLN A 131 -6.36 19.63 0.44
CA GLN A 131 -7.60 19.50 1.22
C GLN A 131 -7.99 18.03 1.45
N LEU A 132 -7.81 17.18 0.45
CA LEU A 132 -8.09 15.74 0.59
C LEU A 132 -7.10 15.07 1.55
N TYR A 133 -5.81 15.42 1.52
CA TYR A 133 -4.83 14.92 2.49
C TYR A 133 -5.14 15.38 3.92
N LEU A 134 -5.52 16.65 4.11
CA LEU A 134 -5.93 17.17 5.42
C LEU A 134 -7.14 16.39 5.97
N ARG A 135 -8.13 16.12 5.12
CA ARG A 135 -9.29 15.30 5.48
C ARG A 135 -8.88 13.86 5.82
N ALA A 136 -7.99 13.25 5.03
CA ALA A 136 -7.48 11.90 5.30
C ALA A 136 -6.76 11.81 6.64
N VAL A 137 -5.87 12.75 6.96
CA VAL A 137 -5.18 12.85 8.25
C VAL A 137 -6.19 12.96 9.39
N SER A 138 -7.16 13.87 9.30
CA SER A 138 -8.18 14.05 10.34
C SER A 138 -9.01 12.78 10.61
N ILE A 139 -9.33 12.01 9.56
CA ILE A 139 -10.04 10.73 9.70
C ILE A 139 -9.13 9.69 10.39
N ARG A 140 -7.88 9.54 9.94
CA ARG A 140 -6.95 8.55 10.48
C ARG A 140 -6.57 8.85 11.93
N GLU A 141 -6.32 10.10 12.28
CA GLU A 141 -6.01 10.47 13.67
C GLU A 141 -7.16 10.12 14.62
N ARG A 142 -8.41 10.40 14.23
CA ARG A 142 -9.58 10.10 15.05
C ARG A 142 -9.85 8.60 15.15
N ALA A 143 -9.71 7.86 14.04
CA ALA A 143 -10.12 6.46 13.97
C ALA A 143 -9.01 5.47 14.34
N GLN A 144 -7.74 5.82 14.13
CA GLN A 144 -6.59 4.92 14.27
C GLN A 144 -5.54 5.43 15.26
N GLY A 145 -5.68 6.67 15.74
CA GLY A 145 -4.74 7.32 16.66
C GLY A 145 -3.61 8.08 15.93
N PRO A 146 -2.91 8.99 16.64
CA PRO A 146 -1.98 9.95 16.04
C PRO A 146 -0.65 9.36 15.55
N GLU A 147 -0.38 8.09 15.85
CA GLU A 147 0.86 7.38 15.53
C GLU A 147 0.66 6.25 14.51
N HIS A 148 -0.54 6.08 13.93
CA HIS A 148 -0.78 5.04 12.93
C HIS A 148 0.11 5.23 11.70
N LEU A 149 0.73 4.13 11.21
CA LEU A 149 1.71 4.16 10.12
C LEU A 149 1.20 4.83 8.83
N ASP A 150 -0.10 4.78 8.56
CA ASP A 150 -0.72 5.46 7.42
C ASP A 150 -0.65 6.98 7.46
N LEU A 151 -0.62 7.57 8.66
CA LEU A 151 -0.45 9.03 8.78
C LEU A 151 0.87 9.48 8.19
N ALA A 152 1.94 8.68 8.29
CA ALA A 152 3.24 9.08 7.78
C ALA A 152 3.24 9.36 6.26
N TYR A 153 2.39 8.69 5.49
CA TYR A 153 2.27 8.96 4.05
C TYR A 153 1.61 10.32 3.80
N ASP A 154 0.45 10.55 4.41
CA ASP A 154 -0.32 11.78 4.25
C ASP A 154 0.44 13.01 4.77
N LEU A 155 1.14 12.86 5.91
CA LEU A 155 1.98 13.90 6.50
C LEU A 155 3.15 14.28 5.60
N MET A 156 3.80 13.32 4.94
CA MET A 156 4.86 13.63 3.97
C MET A 156 4.33 14.40 2.76
N ALA A 157 3.13 14.08 2.29
CA ALA A 157 2.51 14.81 1.19
C ALA A 157 2.19 16.26 1.60
N LEU A 158 1.61 16.46 2.79
CA LEU A 158 1.36 17.79 3.36
C LEU A 158 2.66 18.58 3.59
N ALA A 159 3.73 17.93 4.04
CA ALA A 159 5.04 18.57 4.19
C ALA A 159 5.54 19.11 2.83
N ARG A 160 5.34 18.36 1.74
CA ARG A 160 5.69 18.83 0.38
C ARG A 160 4.85 20.03 -0.05
N TYR A 161 3.57 20.09 0.31
CA TYR A 161 2.76 21.27 0.02
C TYR A 161 3.21 22.49 0.85
N ALA A 162 3.61 22.28 2.10
CA ALA A 162 4.22 23.33 2.91
C ALA A 162 5.57 23.82 2.33
N GLU A 163 6.43 22.93 1.84
CA GLU A 163 7.66 23.27 1.10
C GLU A 163 7.37 24.16 -0.10
N LEU A 164 6.38 23.80 -0.93
CA LEU A 164 5.99 24.59 -2.11
C LEU A 164 5.51 26.01 -1.75
N LYS A 165 4.93 26.17 -0.56
CA LYS A 165 4.51 27.47 0.00
C LYS A 165 5.63 28.19 0.75
N LYS A 166 6.85 27.63 0.76
CA LYS A 166 7.99 28.11 1.55
C LYS A 166 7.71 28.20 3.05
N ALA A 167 6.74 27.44 3.55
CA ALA A 167 6.41 27.34 4.97
C ALA A 167 7.33 26.29 5.63
N TYR A 168 8.64 26.53 5.60
CA TYR A 168 9.65 25.55 6.00
C TYR A 168 9.51 25.02 7.44
N PRO A 169 9.20 25.83 8.46
CA PRO A 169 8.98 25.30 9.81
C PRO A 169 7.80 24.32 9.91
N ALA A 170 6.72 24.59 9.17
CA ALA A 170 5.57 23.68 9.11
C ALA A 170 5.92 22.38 8.38
N ALA A 171 6.67 22.47 7.27
CA ALA A 171 7.16 21.31 6.55
C ALA A 171 8.09 20.44 7.41
N GLU A 172 9.00 21.05 8.17
CA GLU A 172 9.92 20.37 9.08
C GLU A 172 9.16 19.59 10.14
N SER A 173 8.18 20.23 10.80
CA SER A 173 7.33 19.59 11.80
C SER A 173 6.59 18.36 11.24
N LEU A 174 6.03 18.48 10.03
CA LEU A 174 5.32 17.38 9.36
C LEU A 174 6.26 16.22 8.99
N HIS A 175 7.45 16.51 8.45
CA HIS A 175 8.45 15.49 8.13
C HIS A 175 8.97 14.77 9.37
N ILE A 176 9.30 15.50 10.43
CA ILE A 176 9.77 14.92 11.71
C ILE A 176 8.69 14.01 12.28
N ARG A 177 7.42 14.44 12.26
CA ARG A 177 6.30 13.62 12.72
C ARG A 177 6.16 12.34 11.91
N ALA A 178 6.21 12.42 10.57
CA ALA A 178 6.16 11.25 9.70
C ALA A 178 7.34 10.29 9.95
N LEU A 179 8.55 10.82 10.11
CA LEU A 179 9.75 10.05 10.43
C LEU A 179 9.61 9.33 11.79
N LYS A 180 9.11 10.01 12.83
CA LYS A 180 8.89 9.42 14.16
C LYS A 180 7.93 8.23 14.08
N ILE A 181 6.83 8.37 13.35
CA ILE A 181 5.87 7.29 13.11
C ILE A 181 6.54 6.10 12.42
N ARG A 182 7.32 6.36 11.35
CA ARG A 182 8.03 5.31 10.59
C ARG A 182 9.07 4.59 11.45
N LEU A 183 9.85 5.32 12.26
CA LEU A 183 10.83 4.74 13.19
C LEU A 183 10.19 3.83 14.24
N LYS A 184 8.97 4.15 14.68
CA LYS A 184 8.23 3.36 15.68
C LYS A 184 7.74 2.02 15.12
N HIS A 185 7.31 2.00 13.87
CA HIS A 185 6.56 0.86 13.30
C HIS A 185 7.34 0.02 12.28
N LEU A 186 8.47 0.52 11.79
CA LEU A 186 9.25 -0.14 10.73
C LEU A 186 10.61 -0.58 11.26
N LYS A 187 11.20 -1.57 10.59
CA LYS A 187 12.58 -1.96 10.86
C LYS A 187 13.52 -0.77 10.59
N PRO A 188 14.61 -0.59 11.35
CA PRO A 188 15.51 0.56 11.19
C PRO A 188 16.10 0.73 9.77
N ASP A 189 16.22 -0.36 9.01
CA ASP A 189 16.74 -0.39 7.65
C ASP A 189 15.64 -0.21 6.57
N HIS A 190 14.41 0.14 6.96
CA HIS A 190 13.29 0.28 6.03
C HIS A 190 13.48 1.46 5.07
N GLY A 191 13.16 1.25 3.78
CA GLY A 191 13.34 2.25 2.71
C GLY A 191 12.64 3.59 2.99
N TRP A 192 11.40 3.56 3.49
CA TRP A 192 10.66 4.77 3.89
C TRP A 192 11.36 5.60 4.99
N ILE A 193 12.16 5.00 5.87
CA ILE A 193 12.92 5.78 6.87
C ILE A 193 14.03 6.56 6.15
N ALA A 194 14.75 5.93 5.21
CA ALA A 194 15.75 6.62 4.39
C ALA A 194 15.14 7.77 3.58
N GLU A 195 13.94 7.57 3.02
CA GLU A 195 13.24 8.62 2.27
C GLU A 195 12.84 9.80 3.15
N SER A 196 12.40 9.54 4.38
CA SER A 196 12.04 10.60 5.33
C SER A 196 13.26 11.44 5.71
N TRP A 197 14.41 10.78 5.96
CA TRP A 197 15.68 11.45 6.21
C TRP A 197 16.15 12.27 5.01
N SER A 198 16.04 11.73 3.79
CA SER A 198 16.43 12.46 2.59
C SER A 198 15.50 13.64 2.30
N ALA A 199 14.22 13.53 2.63
CA ALA A 199 13.28 14.66 2.54
C ALA A 199 13.64 15.80 3.51
N LEU A 200 13.96 15.47 4.77
CA LEU A 200 14.48 16.44 5.73
C LEU A 200 15.79 17.06 5.26
N ALA A 201 16.69 16.26 4.68
CA ALA A 201 17.97 16.77 4.17
C ALA A 201 17.77 17.83 3.08
N ARG A 202 16.84 17.59 2.14
CA ARG A 202 16.49 18.59 1.12
C ARG A 202 15.88 19.84 1.73
N LEU A 203 14.97 19.70 2.69
CA LEU A 203 14.38 20.84 3.38
C LEU A 203 15.44 21.67 4.13
N TYR A 204 16.37 21.03 4.83
CA TYR A 204 17.46 21.73 5.51
C TYR A 204 18.39 22.46 4.55
N LEU A 205 18.62 21.91 3.35
CA LEU A 205 19.36 22.60 2.32
C LEU A 205 18.65 23.90 1.86
N GLU A 206 17.33 23.86 1.67
CA GLU A 206 16.51 25.05 1.34
C GLU A 206 16.47 26.09 2.48
N MET A 207 16.72 25.66 3.71
CA MET A 207 16.85 26.52 4.89
C MET A 207 18.30 26.97 5.16
N GLU A 208 19.24 26.64 4.26
CA GLU A 208 20.68 26.93 4.41
C GLU A 208 21.32 26.30 5.67
N ARG A 209 20.68 25.26 6.22
CA ARG A 209 21.19 24.45 7.34
C ARG A 209 22.03 23.30 6.80
N TYR A 210 23.20 23.64 6.26
CA TYR A 210 24.04 22.70 5.49
C TYR A 210 24.53 21.50 6.31
N GLU A 211 24.91 21.70 7.57
CA GLU A 211 25.36 20.64 8.47
C GLU A 211 24.22 19.64 8.74
N ASP A 212 23.03 20.13 9.03
CA ASP A 212 21.84 19.31 9.27
C ASP A 212 21.45 18.53 8.00
N ALA A 213 21.57 19.16 6.83
CA ALA A 213 21.31 18.52 5.54
C ALA A 213 22.26 17.34 5.30
N VAL A 214 23.57 17.54 5.48
CA VAL A 214 24.58 16.49 5.35
C VAL A 214 24.34 15.37 6.38
N ALA A 215 24.02 15.71 7.62
CA ALA A 215 23.77 14.73 8.68
C ALA A 215 22.51 13.89 8.40
N ALA A 216 21.43 14.51 7.91
CA ALA A 216 20.20 13.81 7.54
C ALA A 216 20.42 12.91 6.31
N GLN A 217 21.08 13.42 5.26
CA GLN A 217 21.36 12.62 4.05
C GLN A 217 22.33 11.46 4.33
N SER A 218 23.27 11.63 5.26
CA SER A 218 24.17 10.55 5.69
C SER A 218 23.40 9.39 6.33
N ARG A 219 22.40 9.68 7.18
CA ARG A 219 21.51 8.64 7.75
C ARG A 219 20.73 7.92 6.65
N ALA A 220 20.23 8.65 5.66
CA ALA A 220 19.53 8.06 4.53
C ALA A 220 20.43 7.11 3.70
N VAL A 221 21.67 7.52 3.43
CA VAL A 221 22.68 6.70 2.73
C VAL A 221 23.01 5.44 3.52
N ALA A 222 23.23 5.56 4.84
CA ALA A 222 23.53 4.41 5.69
C ALA A 222 22.44 3.32 5.59
N ILE A 223 21.17 3.72 5.71
CA ILE A 223 20.02 2.81 5.58
C ILE A 223 19.99 2.15 4.19
N LYS A 224 20.22 2.91 3.11
CA LYS A 224 20.23 2.36 1.74
C LYS A 224 21.38 1.37 1.52
N ILE A 225 22.57 1.64 2.10
CA ILE A 225 23.70 0.70 2.07
C ILE A 225 23.34 -0.59 2.80
N THR A 226 22.78 -0.51 4.01
CA THR A 226 22.37 -1.70 4.77
C THR A 226 21.33 -2.53 4.03
N ARG A 227 20.32 -1.89 3.43
CA ARG A 227 19.20 -2.58 2.77
C ARG A 227 19.56 -3.16 1.40
N LEU A 228 20.32 -2.43 0.58
CA LEU A 228 20.50 -2.74 -0.84
C LEU A 228 21.96 -2.94 -1.25
N GLY A 229 22.90 -2.64 -0.36
CA GLY A 229 24.33 -2.58 -0.67
C GLY A 229 24.76 -1.24 -1.30
N ALA A 230 26.06 -0.95 -1.19
CA ALA A 230 26.65 0.30 -1.66
C ALA A 230 26.60 0.47 -3.20
N GLN A 231 26.60 -0.64 -3.96
CA GLN A 231 26.66 -0.60 -5.42
C GLN A 231 25.29 -0.51 -6.10
N HIS A 232 24.21 -0.64 -5.34
CA HIS A 232 22.86 -0.56 -5.88
C HIS A 232 22.57 0.83 -6.45
N GLN A 233 21.87 0.89 -7.58
CA GLN A 233 21.63 2.15 -8.30
C GLN A 233 20.90 3.20 -7.46
N SER A 234 19.93 2.77 -6.65
CA SER A 234 19.25 3.66 -5.68
C SER A 234 20.22 4.23 -4.65
N THR A 235 21.12 3.41 -4.09
CA THR A 235 22.14 3.83 -3.11
C THR A 235 23.09 4.85 -3.71
N LYS A 236 23.53 4.64 -4.96
CA LYS A 236 24.38 5.59 -5.69
C LYS A 236 23.74 6.96 -5.85
N GLY A 237 22.43 7.03 -6.08
CA GLY A 237 21.68 8.30 -6.14
C GLY A 237 21.72 9.06 -4.81
N TYR A 238 21.55 8.36 -3.69
CA TYR A 238 21.62 8.96 -2.35
C TYR A 238 23.04 9.42 -2.01
N GLN A 239 24.06 8.65 -2.37
CA GLN A 239 25.47 9.01 -2.20
C GLN A 239 25.86 10.24 -3.05
N ALA A 240 25.39 10.30 -4.30
CA ALA A 240 25.62 11.45 -5.17
C ALA A 240 24.98 12.72 -4.58
N THR A 241 23.78 12.61 -4.00
CA THR A 241 23.10 13.71 -3.32
C THR A 241 23.88 14.16 -2.08
N LEU A 242 24.37 13.21 -1.27
CA LEU A 242 25.22 13.51 -0.12
C LEU A 242 26.48 14.27 -0.53
N LYS A 243 27.16 13.83 -1.60
CA LYS A 243 28.36 14.48 -2.12
C LYS A 243 28.10 15.92 -2.54
N ARG A 244 26.94 16.21 -3.15
CA ARG A 244 26.53 17.58 -3.49
C ARG A 244 26.33 18.42 -2.24
N MET A 245 25.60 17.92 -1.25
CA MET A 245 25.37 18.64 0.02
C MET A 245 26.67 18.93 0.77
N GLN A 246 27.61 17.97 0.78
CA GLN A 246 28.95 18.18 1.35
C GLN A 246 29.74 19.27 0.62
N ALA A 247 29.62 19.33 -0.71
CA ALA A 247 30.25 20.39 -1.50
C ALA A 247 29.65 21.77 -1.19
N GLU A 248 28.33 21.87 -1.02
CA GLU A 248 27.69 23.13 -0.60
C GLU A 248 28.14 23.55 0.80
N LEU A 249 28.18 22.63 1.76
CA LEU A 249 28.70 22.89 3.10
C LEU A 249 30.15 23.40 3.06
N ALA A 250 31.01 22.77 2.25
CA ALA A 250 32.41 23.18 2.10
C ALA A 250 32.53 24.58 1.48
N ARG A 251 31.68 24.93 0.51
CA ARG A 251 31.64 26.29 -0.08
C ARG A 251 31.20 27.33 0.95
N HIS A 252 30.15 27.03 1.72
CA HIS A 252 29.63 27.94 2.72
C HIS A 252 30.66 28.23 3.82
N THR A 253 31.25 27.17 4.39
CA THR A 253 32.30 27.28 5.41
C THR A 253 33.54 28.03 4.90
N ALA A 254 33.94 27.82 3.64
CA ALA A 254 35.03 28.60 3.03
C ALA A 254 34.67 30.08 2.84
N ALA A 255 33.43 30.39 2.45
CA ALA A 255 32.96 31.77 2.31
C ALA A 255 32.92 32.50 3.66
N GLU A 256 32.43 31.84 4.72
CA GLU A 256 32.45 32.37 6.09
C GLU A 256 33.89 32.64 6.56
N ALA A 257 34.80 31.68 6.38
CA ALA A 257 36.21 31.84 6.76
C ALA A 257 36.87 33.02 6.02
N GLY A 258 36.61 33.17 4.72
CA GLY A 258 37.12 34.29 3.92
C GLY A 258 36.55 35.66 4.32
N SER A 259 35.33 35.70 4.87
CA SER A 259 34.72 36.94 5.39
C SER A 259 35.23 37.38 6.77
N THR A 260 35.92 36.49 7.49
CA THR A 260 36.44 36.74 8.86
C THR A 260 37.92 37.09 8.91
N ALA A 261 38.59 37.27 7.76
CA ALA A 261 39.94 37.83 7.73
C ALA A 261 39.93 39.26 8.32
N PRO A 262 40.82 39.59 9.28
CA PRO A 262 40.74 40.86 9.99
C PRO A 262 41.06 42.02 9.04
N GLU A 263 40.03 42.81 8.71
CA GLU A 263 40.20 44.15 8.17
C GLU A 263 41.01 44.96 9.20
N SER A 264 42.17 45.44 8.76
CA SER A 264 43.20 46.02 9.61
C SER A 264 42.69 47.24 10.37
N LEU A 265 43.08 47.29 11.65
CA LEU A 265 43.21 48.47 12.52
C LEU A 265 43.01 49.84 11.81
N ASN A 266 41.80 50.39 11.87
CA ASN A 266 41.63 51.84 11.85
C ASN A 266 40.36 52.32 12.60
N LYS A 267 40.60 52.77 13.83
CA LYS A 267 39.94 53.83 14.62
C LYS A 267 38.39 53.97 14.57
N HIS A 268 37.79 53.68 15.74
CA HIS A 268 36.43 53.98 16.25
C HIS A 268 35.94 55.45 16.07
N PRO A 269 34.62 55.80 16.22
CA PRO A 269 33.75 55.33 17.32
C PRO A 269 32.22 55.09 17.09
N LEU A 270 31.69 54.22 17.96
CA LEU A 270 30.35 54.19 18.60
C LEU A 270 29.08 54.41 17.74
N VAL A 271 28.38 53.30 17.48
CA VAL A 271 26.92 53.29 17.22
C VAL A 271 26.26 52.25 18.13
N LYS A 272 25.16 52.67 18.79
CA LYS A 272 24.42 51.94 19.85
C LYS A 272 23.73 50.66 19.33
N PRO A 273 23.49 49.64 20.18
CA PRO A 273 22.80 48.41 19.78
C PRO A 273 21.27 48.60 19.67
N GLY A 274 20.69 48.18 18.54
CA GLY A 274 19.26 47.89 18.34
C GLY A 274 18.97 46.39 18.49
N PRO A 275 17.70 45.97 18.67
CA PRO A 275 17.37 44.93 19.65
C PRO A 275 17.65 43.49 19.20
N ALA A 276 17.97 42.70 20.22
CA ALA A 276 18.28 41.28 20.29
C ALA A 276 17.58 40.37 19.27
N ALA A 277 18.40 39.51 18.65
CA ALA A 277 17.98 38.26 18.06
C ALA A 277 17.09 37.48 19.04
N ARG A 278 15.93 37.04 18.56
CA ARG A 278 15.01 36.22 19.35
C ARG A 278 15.71 34.94 19.75
N THR A 279 15.69 34.69 21.05
CA THR A 279 16.06 33.42 21.67
C THR A 279 15.33 32.26 20.96
N PRO A 280 16.00 31.13 20.67
CA PRO A 280 15.34 29.95 20.15
C PRO A 280 14.30 29.46 21.17
N ASP A 281 13.11 29.13 20.67
CA ASP A 281 12.05 28.47 21.45
C ASP A 281 12.59 27.15 22.05
N PRO A 282 12.62 27.00 23.39
CA PRO A 282 13.14 25.80 24.05
C PRO A 282 12.24 24.56 23.91
N SER A 283 11.18 24.64 23.09
CA SER A 283 10.19 23.55 22.90
C SER A 283 10.46 22.67 21.67
N ALA A 284 11.49 22.94 20.88
CA ALA A 284 11.89 22.08 19.76
C ALA A 284 12.69 20.87 20.29
N PRO A 285 12.29 19.62 20.01
CA PRO A 285 13.06 18.47 20.46
C PRO A 285 14.42 18.44 19.76
N ALA A 286 15.48 18.59 20.55
CA ALA A 286 16.85 18.40 20.09
C ALA A 286 16.98 17.01 19.44
N VAL A 287 17.39 16.97 18.17
CA VAL A 287 17.82 15.73 17.53
C VAL A 287 19.03 15.22 18.33
N PRO A 288 19.02 13.97 18.86
CA PRO A 288 20.13 13.47 19.67
C PRO A 288 21.45 13.56 18.90
N ARG A 289 22.40 14.29 19.48
CA ARG A 289 23.78 14.48 18.99
C ARG A 289 24.72 13.40 19.53
N ASP A 290 24.26 12.16 19.65
CA ASP A 290 25.11 11.04 20.05
C ASP A 290 24.94 9.88 19.08
N GLY A 291 26.07 9.45 18.53
CA GLY A 291 26.14 8.38 17.54
C GLY A 291 27.51 8.36 16.87
N THR A 292 28.57 8.19 17.66
CA THR A 292 29.79 7.56 17.18
C THR A 292 29.43 6.28 16.44
N PRO A 293 30.03 6.00 15.27
CA PRO A 293 29.69 4.80 14.52
C PRO A 293 30.29 3.59 15.24
N THR A 294 29.47 2.90 16.05
CA THR A 294 29.83 1.58 16.54
C THR A 294 29.90 0.66 15.33
N GLN A 295 31.09 0.17 15.08
CA GLN A 295 31.46 -0.82 14.09
C GLN A 295 30.54 -2.04 14.24
N VAL A 296 29.57 -2.21 13.34
CA VAL A 296 28.77 -3.45 13.26
C VAL A 296 29.49 -4.38 12.30
N ASP A 297 29.97 -5.47 12.86
CA ASP A 297 30.62 -6.58 12.17
C ASP A 297 29.60 -7.25 11.22
N VAL A 298 29.74 -7.04 9.91
CA VAL A 298 28.81 -7.58 8.88
C VAL A 298 29.44 -8.80 8.22
N ALA A 299 29.47 -9.91 8.95
CA ALA A 299 29.65 -11.22 8.37
C ALA A 299 28.30 -11.95 8.34
N SER A 300 27.91 -12.42 7.16
CA SER A 300 26.75 -13.28 6.83
C SER A 300 25.36 -12.60 6.65
N ALA A 301 25.13 -12.08 5.44
CA ALA A 301 23.77 -12.05 4.87
C ALA A 301 23.86 -12.16 3.33
N GLN A 302 23.22 -13.21 2.78
CA GLN A 302 23.16 -13.51 1.35
C GLN A 302 22.24 -12.53 0.59
N PRO A 303 22.48 -12.28 -0.71
CA PRO A 303 21.86 -11.19 -1.45
C PRO A 303 20.48 -11.58 -2.00
N TYR A 304 19.48 -10.71 -1.81
CA TYR A 304 18.23 -10.76 -2.59
C TYR A 304 18.27 -9.76 -3.75
N ALA A 305 17.68 -10.21 -4.86
CA ALA A 305 17.88 -9.74 -6.22
C ALA A 305 17.45 -8.30 -6.49
N THR A 306 18.16 -7.74 -7.48
CA THR A 306 18.07 -6.40 -8.07
C THR A 306 16.84 -6.19 -8.95
N GLU A 307 16.23 -5.00 -8.92
CA GLU A 307 15.78 -4.36 -10.17
C GLU A 307 15.55 -2.83 -10.08
N ASN A 308 16.39 -2.12 -10.83
CA ASN A 308 16.22 -0.92 -11.66
C ASN A 308 15.45 0.33 -11.16
N ALA A 309 16.23 1.43 -11.12
CA ALA A 309 15.83 2.81 -10.89
C ALA A 309 15.37 3.53 -12.16
N ARG A 310 14.41 4.47 -12.04
CA ARG A 310 14.42 5.85 -12.60
C ARG A 310 13.04 6.51 -12.45
N THR A 311 12.92 7.49 -11.54
CA THR A 311 12.31 8.83 -11.71
C THR A 311 12.18 9.51 -10.35
N ASP A 312 12.51 10.81 -10.26
CA ASP A 312 12.34 11.68 -9.08
C ASP A 312 10.87 12.10 -8.85
N LEU A 313 9.96 11.15 -9.01
CA LEU A 313 8.61 11.17 -8.46
C LEU A 313 8.58 10.02 -7.45
N MET A 314 7.87 10.16 -6.33
CA MET A 314 7.76 9.12 -5.30
C MET A 314 7.82 7.72 -5.94
N PRO A 315 8.74 6.83 -5.54
CA PRO A 315 8.69 5.45 -5.96
C PRO A 315 7.33 4.92 -5.51
N ASN A 316 6.39 4.84 -6.44
CA ASN A 316 5.11 4.14 -6.26
C ASN A 316 5.37 2.64 -6.08
N ASP A 317 6.62 2.20 -6.22
CA ASP A 317 7.10 0.82 -6.12
C ASP A 317 6.93 0.20 -4.72
N ASP A 318 6.61 1.00 -3.70
CA ASP A 318 6.22 0.53 -2.35
C ASP A 318 4.79 0.98 -1.95
N LEU A 319 3.90 1.33 -2.89
CA LEU A 319 2.48 1.25 -2.60
C LEU A 319 2.09 -0.23 -2.57
N ASP A 320 2.44 -0.87 -1.44
CA ASP A 320 2.10 -2.24 -1.11
C ASP A 320 0.68 -2.52 -1.61
N PHE A 321 0.55 -3.52 -2.49
CA PHE A 321 -0.71 -3.93 -3.11
C PHE A 321 -1.83 -4.08 -2.06
N ASN A 322 -1.46 -4.41 -0.82
CA ASN A 322 -2.35 -4.48 0.34
C ASN A 322 -2.90 -3.12 0.81
N ARG A 323 -2.11 -2.05 0.69
CA ARG A 323 -2.47 -0.69 1.10
C ARG A 323 -3.37 0.01 0.09
N ILE A 324 -3.22 -0.28 -1.21
CA ILE A 324 -4.17 0.14 -2.26
C ILE A 324 -5.49 -0.67 -2.16
N THR A 325 -5.48 -1.90 -1.63
CA THR A 325 -6.67 -2.76 -1.60
C THR A 325 -7.41 -2.83 -0.25
N GLY A 326 -6.96 -2.09 0.78
CA GLY A 326 -7.65 -2.02 2.08
C GLY A 326 -7.57 -3.35 2.86
N THR A 327 -6.49 -4.12 2.73
CA THR A 327 -6.32 -5.37 3.46
C THR A 327 -5.65 -5.14 4.82
N HIS A 328 -6.40 -4.54 5.76
CA HIS A 328 -6.21 -4.82 7.18
C HIS A 328 -7.36 -5.70 7.66
N GLY A 329 -7.24 -7.01 7.44
CA GLY A 329 -8.29 -7.94 7.79
C GLY A 329 -8.12 -9.31 7.17
N GLY A 330 -6.98 -9.96 7.40
CA GLY A 330 -6.95 -11.42 7.34
C GLY A 330 -7.85 -11.95 8.45
N LEU A 331 -9.13 -12.17 8.17
CA LEU A 331 -9.92 -13.12 8.94
C LEU A 331 -9.23 -14.47 8.73
N ASN A 332 -8.35 -14.82 9.67
CA ASN A 332 -7.94 -16.19 9.90
C ASN A 332 -9.22 -16.96 10.20
N LEU A 333 -9.86 -17.52 9.17
CA LEU A 333 -10.79 -18.62 9.34
C LEU A 333 -9.94 -19.82 9.78
N ARG A 334 -9.55 -19.82 11.06
CA ARG A 334 -9.19 -21.05 11.75
C ARG A 334 -10.47 -21.86 11.83
N ILE A 335 -10.74 -22.65 10.79
CA ILE A 335 -11.64 -23.80 10.94
C ILE A 335 -10.97 -24.65 12.02
N GLY A 336 -11.51 -24.60 13.23
CA GLY A 336 -10.98 -25.36 14.35
C GLY A 336 -10.97 -26.83 13.98
N PHE A 337 -9.93 -27.56 14.39
CA PHE A 337 -9.78 -29.00 14.20
C PHE A 337 -11.08 -29.78 14.54
N PHE A 338 -11.88 -29.28 15.49
CA PHE A 338 -13.19 -29.80 15.86
C PHE A 338 -14.28 -29.68 14.77
N GLU A 339 -14.32 -28.60 13.99
CA GLU A 339 -15.29 -28.47 12.90
C GLU A 339 -14.96 -29.40 11.73
N LEU A 340 -13.67 -29.56 11.43
CA LEU A 340 -13.22 -30.49 10.40
C LEU A 340 -13.53 -31.96 10.77
N LEU A 341 -13.41 -32.30 12.05
CA LEU A 341 -13.85 -33.58 12.62
C LEU A 341 -15.37 -33.75 12.56
N PHE A 342 -16.15 -32.69 12.83
CA PHE A 342 -17.60 -32.73 12.71
C PHE A 342 -18.07 -32.99 11.27
N PHE A 343 -17.44 -32.33 10.28
CA PHE A 343 -17.70 -32.57 8.86
C PHE A 343 -17.27 -33.98 8.40
N LEU A 344 -16.14 -34.50 8.90
CA LEU A 344 -15.71 -35.88 8.62
C LEU A 344 -16.66 -36.91 9.24
N CYS A 345 -17.12 -36.72 10.47
CA CYS A 345 -18.08 -37.61 11.12
C CYS A 345 -19.44 -37.63 10.41
N THR A 346 -19.95 -36.47 10.01
CA THR A 346 -21.22 -36.38 9.28
C THR A 346 -21.11 -37.00 7.88
N ALA A 347 -20.00 -36.79 7.17
CA ALA A 347 -19.72 -37.46 5.90
C ALA A 347 -19.64 -38.99 6.04
N LEU A 348 -19.05 -39.51 7.13
CA LEU A 348 -18.92 -40.95 7.38
C LEU A 348 -20.26 -41.61 7.72
N VAL A 349 -21.14 -40.90 8.45
CA VAL A 349 -22.51 -41.34 8.74
C VAL A 349 -23.34 -41.38 7.45
N LEU A 350 -23.23 -40.36 6.60
CA LEU A 350 -23.91 -40.33 5.30
C LEU A 350 -23.40 -41.41 4.35
N TRP A 351 -22.08 -41.66 4.32
CA TRP A 351 -21.49 -42.74 3.52
C TRP A 351 -21.94 -44.14 3.99
N ARG A 352 -22.02 -44.37 5.32
CA ARG A 352 -22.56 -45.62 5.88
C ARG A 352 -24.05 -45.81 5.60
N ALA A 353 -24.83 -44.74 5.65
CA ALA A 353 -26.26 -44.77 5.30
C ALA A 353 -26.45 -45.08 3.80
N PHE A 354 -25.64 -44.47 2.93
CA PHE A 354 -25.65 -44.73 1.49
C PHE A 354 -25.24 -46.18 1.17
N ARG A 355 -24.21 -46.71 1.83
CA ARG A 355 -23.76 -48.10 1.65
C ARG A 355 -24.81 -49.12 2.11
N ARG A 356 -25.56 -48.85 3.19
CA ARG A 356 -26.70 -49.69 3.63
C ARG A 356 -27.86 -49.64 2.64
N ALA A 357 -28.21 -48.45 2.14
CA ALA A 357 -29.24 -48.31 1.11
C ALA A 357 -28.88 -49.10 -0.16
N ARG A 358 -27.60 -49.08 -0.58
CA ARG A 358 -27.12 -49.83 -1.75
C ARG A 358 -27.14 -51.35 -1.53
N LYS A 359 -26.86 -51.85 -0.32
CA LYS A 359 -26.97 -53.29 0.00
C LYS A 359 -28.43 -53.78 0.01
N ASN A 360 -29.37 -52.97 0.49
CA ASN A 360 -30.79 -53.32 0.52
C ASN A 360 -31.44 -53.32 -0.87
N VAL A 361 -30.93 -52.54 -1.82
CA VAL A 361 -31.37 -52.58 -3.22
C VAL A 361 -30.88 -53.85 -3.95
N VAL A 362 -29.78 -54.47 -3.51
CA VAL A 362 -29.23 -55.70 -4.12
C VAL A 362 -29.90 -56.97 -3.60
N HIS A 363 -30.63 -56.92 -2.48
CA HIS A 363 -31.30 -58.10 -1.88
C HIS A 363 -32.85 -57.98 -1.88
N GLY A 364 -33.41 -57.02 -2.62
CA GLY A 364 -34.83 -56.68 -2.60
C GLY A 364 -35.42 -56.51 -4.00
N SER A 365 -35.33 -57.53 -4.85
CA SER A 365 -36.20 -57.69 -6.00
C SER A 365 -36.36 -59.17 -6.33
N GLY A 366 -37.23 -59.85 -5.58
CA GLY A 366 -37.85 -61.08 -6.03
C GLY A 366 -38.84 -60.75 -7.14
N PHE A 367 -38.68 -61.39 -8.28
CA PHE A 367 -39.72 -61.55 -9.29
C PHE A 367 -39.55 -62.96 -9.88
N ASP A 368 -39.93 -63.96 -9.08
CA ASP A 368 -40.29 -65.29 -9.56
C ASP A 368 -41.67 -65.18 -10.24
N ALA A 369 -41.69 -65.12 -11.56
CA ALA A 369 -42.83 -65.46 -12.41
C ALA A 369 -42.40 -65.50 -13.88
N VAL A 370 -41.59 -66.49 -14.25
CA VAL A 370 -41.45 -66.96 -15.63
C VAL A 370 -41.75 -68.44 -15.64
N GLN A 371 -43.03 -68.78 -15.66
CA GLN A 371 -43.50 -70.04 -16.22
C GLN A 371 -44.88 -69.80 -16.85
N ASP A 372 -45.00 -70.40 -18.03
CA ASP A 372 -46.17 -70.55 -18.87
C ASP A 372 -46.52 -69.43 -19.85
N MET A 373 -46.86 -69.89 -21.07
CA MET A 373 -47.29 -69.15 -22.26
C MET A 373 -46.21 -68.75 -23.28
N ASP A 374 -45.44 -69.72 -23.79
CA ASP A 374 -44.94 -69.66 -25.18
C ASP A 374 -44.80 -71.04 -25.86
N GLY A 375 -45.68 -71.97 -25.48
CA GLY A 375 -45.83 -73.29 -26.07
C GLY A 375 -47.06 -73.43 -26.95
N ALA A 376 -47.35 -72.46 -27.84
CA ALA A 376 -48.53 -72.57 -28.73
C ALA A 376 -48.38 -71.86 -30.08
N ARG A 377 -47.24 -72.00 -30.78
CA ARG A 377 -47.15 -71.77 -32.24
C ARG A 377 -46.21 -72.75 -32.93
N ARG A 378 -46.62 -74.02 -33.01
CA ARG A 378 -46.17 -74.97 -34.04
C ARG A 378 -47.21 -76.08 -34.24
N LYS A 379 -48.27 -75.76 -34.99
CA LYS A 379 -49.09 -76.69 -35.79
C LYS A 379 -50.11 -75.90 -36.61
N LYS A 380 -49.69 -75.41 -37.78
CA LYS A 380 -50.50 -75.38 -39.02
C LYS A 380 -49.64 -74.81 -40.16
N ARG A 381 -49.50 -75.66 -41.18
CA ARG A 381 -48.78 -75.53 -42.46
C ARG A 381 -47.30 -75.87 -42.40
#